data_AF-A0A5C7SLU5-F1
#
_entry.id   AF-A0A5C7SLU5-F1
#
_cell.length_a   1.000
_cell.length_b   1.000
_cell.length_c   1.000
_cell.angle_alpha   90.00
_cell.angle_beta   90.00
_cell.angle_gamma   90.00
#
_symmetry.space_group_name_H-M   'P 1'
#
loop_
_entity.id
_entity.type
_entity.pdbx_description
1 polymer ?
#
loop_
_entity_poly.entity_id
_entity_poly.type
_entity_poly.pdbx_seq_one_letter_code
_entity_poly.pdbx_strand_id
1 'polypeptide(L)'
;MNVKRYFAPTAREALRALKEALGPDAIVLSNRAVEGGVEILALPGEAVGALQAANRAAVVARAGGEVRPAAVEMPAAAARSADDADFRVSLSALAASAARNASRPVAQPAAEPATVVRAFNPPRIETADYALRSRDGVLRAAAAAQTAARPAPSGPAVFSGRAARSDADEFGSARVRELQETNTRLMAELTGIRGMIERQLAGFAWGETRRQAPARAAMLGELLEAGFSAAIARKLVEAVHEDADRIEAREAVGAALDRLMRACA
;
A
#
# COMPACT_ATOMS: atom_id res chain seq x y z
N MET A 1 20.88 -19.01 -4.55
CA MET A 1 21.18 -17.56 -4.68
C MET A 1 22.68 -17.41 -4.86
N ASN A 2 23.15 -16.91 -6.00
CA ASN A 2 24.59 -16.82 -6.29
C ASN A 2 25.04 -15.35 -6.23
N VAL A 3 25.19 -14.82 -5.02
CA VAL A 3 25.82 -13.51 -4.78
C VAL A 3 27.33 -13.70 -4.84
N LYS A 4 28.04 -12.89 -5.64
CA LYS A 4 29.52 -12.92 -5.72
C LYS A 4 30.12 -11.59 -5.24
N ARG A 5 31.28 -11.69 -4.58
CA ARG A 5 32.07 -10.56 -4.07
C ARG A 5 33.25 -10.29 -4.99
N TYR A 6 33.47 -9.03 -5.34
CA TYR A 6 34.60 -8.57 -6.17
C TYR A 6 35.40 -7.53 -5.38
N PHE A 7 36.70 -7.75 -5.24
CA PHE A 7 37.63 -6.81 -4.60
C PHE A 7 38.64 -6.33 -5.65
N ALA A 8 38.88 -5.03 -5.71
CA ALA A 8 39.96 -4.47 -6.52
C ALA A 8 40.52 -3.16 -5.92
N PRO A 9 41.76 -2.75 -6.28
CA PRO A 9 42.39 -1.53 -5.78
C PRO A 9 41.56 -0.26 -6.05
N THR A 10 40.83 -0.23 -7.16
CA THR A 10 39.96 0.90 -7.54
C THR A 10 38.54 0.45 -7.86
N ALA A 11 37.55 1.32 -7.64
CA ALA A 11 36.14 1.03 -7.98
C ALA A 11 35.95 0.68 -9.46
N ARG A 12 36.74 1.29 -10.36
CA ARG A 12 36.69 1.02 -11.80
C ARG A 12 37.18 -0.39 -12.13
N GLU A 13 38.24 -0.86 -11.48
CA GLU A 13 38.73 -2.23 -11.65
C GLU A 13 37.76 -3.24 -11.05
N ALA A 14 37.16 -2.95 -9.90
CA ALA A 14 36.15 -3.82 -9.28
C ALA A 14 34.92 -3.97 -10.18
N LEU A 15 34.46 -2.87 -10.83
CA LEU A 15 33.37 -2.91 -11.81
C LEU A 15 33.75 -3.64 -13.09
N ARG A 16 35.00 -3.53 -13.55
CA ARG A 16 35.49 -4.27 -14.72
C ARG A 16 35.52 -5.77 -14.45
N ALA A 17 36.06 -6.19 -13.31
CA ALA A 17 36.11 -7.59 -12.88
C ALA A 17 34.70 -8.18 -12.68
N LEU A 18 33.78 -7.39 -12.10
CA LEU A 18 32.37 -7.74 -11.98
C LEU A 18 31.72 -7.94 -13.35
N LYS A 19 31.94 -7.03 -14.30
CA LYS A 19 31.35 -7.07 -15.64
C LYS A 19 31.90 -8.22 -16.49
N GLU A 20 33.18 -8.54 -16.33
CA GLU A 20 33.82 -9.68 -16.98
C GLU A 20 33.29 -11.03 -16.44
N ALA A 21 32.96 -11.09 -15.15
CA ALA A 21 32.51 -12.33 -14.51
C ALA A 21 30.99 -12.57 -14.50
N LEU A 22 30.17 -11.51 -14.50
CA LEU A 22 28.70 -11.59 -14.41
C LEU A 22 27.97 -11.03 -15.64
N GLY A 23 28.69 -10.40 -16.56
CA GLY A 23 28.13 -9.74 -17.74
C GLY A 23 27.71 -8.29 -17.51
N PRO A 24 27.26 -7.60 -18.57
CA PRO A 24 26.87 -6.19 -18.53
C PRO A 24 25.64 -5.92 -17.65
N ASP A 25 24.79 -6.93 -17.44
CA ASP A 25 23.50 -6.81 -16.75
C ASP A 25 23.57 -7.15 -15.26
N ALA A 26 24.77 -7.18 -14.70
CA ALA A 26 24.99 -7.46 -13.30
C ALA A 26 24.49 -6.32 -12.41
N ILE A 27 23.75 -6.66 -11.35
CA ILE A 27 23.18 -5.70 -10.40
C ILE A 27 24.06 -5.64 -9.16
N VAL A 28 24.54 -4.44 -8.83
CA VAL A 28 25.32 -4.14 -7.63
C VAL A 28 24.39 -4.01 -6.42
N LEU A 29 24.59 -4.84 -5.41
CA LEU A 29 23.87 -4.79 -4.14
C LEU A 29 24.52 -3.84 -3.14
N SER A 30 25.85 -3.82 -3.08
CA SER A 30 26.59 -2.91 -2.21
C SER A 30 27.94 -2.52 -2.80
N ASN A 31 28.40 -1.33 -2.41
CA ASN A 31 29.70 -0.78 -2.74
C ASN A 31 30.35 -0.28 -1.44
N ARG A 32 31.47 -0.87 -1.03
CA ARG A 32 32.17 -0.50 0.19
C ARG A 32 33.66 -0.27 -0.08
N ALA A 33 34.19 0.86 0.39
CA ALA A 33 35.62 1.08 0.46
C ALA A 33 36.21 0.33 1.66
N VAL A 34 37.29 -0.42 1.44
CA VAL A 34 37.99 -1.24 2.45
C VAL A 34 39.49 -0.97 2.39
N GLU A 35 40.23 -1.40 3.41
CA GLU A 35 41.68 -1.17 3.47
C GLU A 35 42.39 -1.84 2.27
N GLY A 36 42.84 -1.03 1.32
CA GLY A 36 43.50 -1.47 0.10
C GLY A 36 42.63 -1.51 -1.17
N GLY A 37 41.36 -1.09 -1.13
CA GLY A 37 40.55 -1.00 -2.36
C GLY A 37 39.05 -0.84 -2.16
N VAL A 38 38.28 -1.37 -3.10
CA VAL A 38 36.81 -1.32 -3.14
C VAL A 38 36.25 -2.73 -3.29
N GLU A 39 35.27 -3.06 -2.45
CA GLU A 39 34.47 -4.28 -2.52
C GLU A 39 33.10 -4.01 -3.12
N ILE A 40 32.74 -4.79 -4.14
CA ILE A 40 31.44 -4.76 -4.79
C ILE A 40 30.76 -6.12 -4.67
N LEU A 41 29.56 -6.13 -4.10
CA LEU A 41 28.67 -7.30 -4.03
C LEU A 41 27.69 -7.24 -5.18
N ALA A 42 27.56 -8.30 -5.98
CA ALA A 42 26.68 -8.29 -7.15
C ALA A 42 26.02 -9.64 -7.46
N LEU A 43 24.89 -9.56 -8.18
CA LEU A 43 24.16 -10.69 -8.76
C LEU A 43 24.18 -10.63 -10.30
N PRO A 44 24.13 -11.78 -11.00
CA PRO A 44 23.90 -11.82 -12.45
C PRO A 44 22.44 -11.46 -12.79
N GLY A 45 22.23 -10.74 -13.88
CA GLY A 45 20.89 -10.30 -14.32
C GLY A 45 19.92 -11.47 -14.58
N GLU A 46 20.41 -12.59 -15.10
CA GLU A 46 19.62 -13.81 -15.37
C GLU A 46 18.96 -14.39 -14.10
N ALA A 47 19.63 -14.32 -12.95
CA ALA A 47 19.09 -14.82 -11.69
C ALA A 47 17.90 -13.97 -11.19
N VAL A 48 17.80 -12.72 -11.63
CA VAL A 48 16.69 -11.82 -11.32
C VAL A 48 15.51 -12.06 -12.26
N GLY A 49 15.78 -12.37 -13.54
CA GLY A 49 14.74 -12.78 -14.49
C GLY A 49 14.01 -14.03 -14.03
N ALA A 50 14.73 -15.03 -13.54
CA ALA A 50 14.15 -16.24 -12.95
C ALA A 50 13.32 -15.93 -11.68
N LEU A 51 13.77 -14.98 -10.83
CA LEU A 51 13.04 -14.58 -9.63
C LEU A 51 11.76 -13.81 -9.96
N GLN A 52 11.81 -12.91 -10.95
CA GLN A 52 10.62 -12.20 -11.43
C GLN A 52 9.63 -13.13 -12.12
N ALA A 53 10.12 -14.10 -12.90
CA ALA A 53 9.29 -15.13 -13.52
C ALA A 53 8.65 -16.05 -12.48
N ALA A 54 9.41 -16.48 -11.47
CA ALA A 54 8.90 -17.28 -10.36
C ALA A 54 7.88 -16.51 -9.51
N ASN A 55 8.12 -15.22 -9.24
CA ASN A 55 7.18 -14.39 -8.49
C ASN A 55 5.90 -14.11 -9.31
N ARG A 56 6.02 -13.89 -10.62
CA ARG A 56 4.89 -13.76 -11.54
C ARG A 56 4.09 -15.06 -11.63
N ALA A 57 4.76 -16.20 -11.74
CA ALA A 57 4.13 -17.52 -11.73
C ALA A 57 3.43 -17.82 -10.39
N ALA A 58 4.03 -17.41 -9.26
CA ALA A 58 3.41 -17.56 -7.94
C ALA A 58 2.18 -16.64 -7.75
N VAL A 59 2.19 -15.44 -8.32
CA VAL A 59 1.04 -14.53 -8.33
C VAL A 59 -0.08 -15.07 -9.23
N VAL A 60 0.24 -15.62 -10.39
CA VAL A 60 -0.73 -16.26 -11.30
C VAL A 60 -1.31 -17.55 -10.68
N ALA A 61 -0.49 -18.36 -10.01
CA ALA A 61 -0.95 -19.56 -9.31
C ALA A 61 -1.85 -19.24 -8.10
N ARG A 62 -1.58 -18.13 -7.38
CA ARG A 62 -2.49 -17.63 -6.32
C ARG A 62 -3.78 -17.02 -6.87
N ALA A 63 -3.76 -16.46 -8.08
CA ALA A 63 -4.95 -15.94 -8.75
C ALA A 63 -5.82 -17.04 -9.38
N GLY A 64 -5.25 -18.24 -9.64
CA GLY A 64 -5.98 -19.43 -10.11
C GLY A 64 -6.46 -20.37 -9.00
N GLY A 65 -6.28 -20.00 -7.72
CA GLY A 65 -6.78 -20.76 -6.58
C GLY A 65 -8.28 -20.57 -6.41
N GLU A 66 -9.04 -21.62 -6.71
CA GLU A 66 -10.47 -21.77 -6.45
C GLU A 66 -10.79 -21.35 -5.01
N VAL A 67 -11.52 -20.24 -4.85
CA VAL A 67 -12.08 -19.82 -3.57
C VAL A 67 -13.18 -20.81 -3.21
N ARG A 68 -12.82 -21.86 -2.49
CA ARG A 68 -13.79 -22.71 -1.80
C ARG A 68 -14.31 -21.91 -0.60
N PRO A 69 -15.61 -21.59 -0.49
CA PRO A 69 -16.10 -20.87 0.66
C PRO A 69 -15.96 -21.79 1.87
N ALA A 70 -15.08 -21.41 2.80
CA ALA A 70 -15.06 -21.98 4.13
C ALA A 70 -16.36 -21.56 4.81
N ALA A 71 -17.23 -22.55 5.06
CA ALA A 71 -18.43 -22.38 5.86
C ALA A 71 -18.04 -21.83 7.24
N VAL A 72 -18.54 -20.64 7.54
CA VAL A 72 -18.53 -20.10 8.90
C VAL A 72 -19.62 -20.82 9.66
N GLU A 73 -19.25 -21.72 10.56
CA GLU A 73 -20.16 -22.25 11.58
C GLU A 73 -20.56 -21.11 12.52
N MET A 74 -21.83 -20.72 12.46
CA MET A 74 -22.49 -19.94 13.51
C MET A 74 -22.98 -20.90 14.60
N PRO A 75 -22.80 -20.58 15.89
CA PRO A 75 -23.44 -21.33 16.96
C PRO A 75 -24.95 -21.09 16.93
N ALA A 76 -25.70 -22.19 17.07
CA ALA A 76 -27.15 -22.23 17.09
C ALA A 76 -27.73 -21.43 18.27
N ALA A 77 -28.68 -20.54 17.97
CA ALA A 77 -29.61 -20.01 18.95
C ALA A 77 -31.04 -20.33 18.48
N ALA A 78 -31.79 -20.91 19.42
CA ALA A 78 -33.06 -21.58 19.21
C ALA A 78 -34.15 -20.70 18.58
N ALA A 79 -35.03 -21.40 17.87
CA ALA A 79 -36.24 -20.93 17.22
C ALA A 79 -37.08 -19.97 18.08
N ARG A 80 -37.50 -18.87 17.45
CA ARG A 80 -38.80 -18.25 17.71
C ARG A 80 -39.49 -18.02 16.38
N SER A 81 -40.46 -18.88 16.10
CA SER A 81 -41.49 -18.68 15.08
C SER A 81 -42.35 -17.47 15.45
N ALA A 82 -42.53 -16.56 14.52
CA ALA A 82 -43.66 -15.65 14.49
C ALA A 82 -43.99 -15.35 13.03
N ASP A 83 -45.23 -15.66 12.68
CA ASP A 83 -45.88 -15.55 11.39
C ASP A 83 -45.73 -14.19 10.70
N ASP A 84 -45.88 -14.26 9.38
CA ASP A 84 -46.31 -13.18 8.50
C ASP A 84 -47.35 -12.28 9.17
N ALA A 85 -47.03 -10.99 9.29
CA ALA A 85 -48.01 -9.95 9.57
C ALA A 85 -47.70 -8.73 8.71
N ASP A 86 -48.52 -8.59 7.68
CA ASP A 86 -48.93 -7.38 6.98
C ASP A 86 -48.29 -6.05 7.45
N PHE A 87 -47.63 -5.39 6.50
CA PHE A 87 -47.19 -4.00 6.57
C PHE A 87 -48.38 -3.02 6.61
N ARG A 88 -49.16 -3.03 7.68
CA ARG A 88 -50.13 -1.97 8.00
C ARG A 88 -49.65 -1.17 9.20
N VAL A 89 -49.08 0.00 8.92
CA VAL A 89 -48.72 0.99 9.93
C VAL A 89 -50.00 1.64 10.45
N SER A 90 -50.42 1.27 11.66
CA SER A 90 -51.56 1.91 12.34
C SER A 90 -51.13 3.22 13.01
N LEU A 91 -51.80 4.34 12.67
CA LEU A 91 -51.55 5.68 13.20
C LEU A 91 -51.58 5.76 14.74
N SER A 92 -52.33 4.88 15.40
CA SER A 92 -52.38 4.76 16.86
C SER A 92 -51.05 4.32 17.47
N ALA A 93 -50.27 3.48 16.77
CA ALA A 93 -48.95 3.05 17.23
C ALA A 93 -47.91 4.17 17.11
N LEU A 94 -48.02 5.01 16.07
CA LEU A 94 -47.16 6.18 15.88
C LEU A 94 -47.44 7.25 16.95
N ALA A 95 -48.72 7.52 17.26
CA ALA A 95 -49.12 8.45 18.31
C ALA A 95 -48.68 7.98 19.71
N ALA A 96 -48.80 6.69 20.01
CA ALA A 96 -48.31 6.10 21.26
C ALA A 96 -46.78 6.19 21.37
N SER A 97 -46.05 6.07 20.26
CA SER A 97 -44.59 6.23 20.25
C SER A 97 -44.16 7.70 20.42
N ALA A 98 -44.90 8.65 19.84
CA ALA A 98 -44.66 10.08 20.02
C ALA A 98 -44.89 10.54 21.47
N ALA A 99 -45.96 10.05 22.12
CA ALA A 99 -46.25 10.35 23.52
C ALA A 99 -45.14 9.83 24.47
N ARG A 100 -44.62 8.62 24.22
CA ARG A 100 -43.49 8.06 24.99
C ARG A 100 -42.20 8.86 24.82
N ASN A 101 -41.97 9.44 23.64
CA ASN A 101 -40.79 10.27 23.40
C ASN A 101 -40.91 11.66 24.05
N ALA A 102 -42.13 12.19 24.17
CA ALA A 102 -42.42 13.45 24.83
C ALA A 102 -42.31 13.39 26.37
N SER A 103 -42.52 12.21 26.98
CA SER A 103 -42.40 12.01 28.44
C SER A 103 -40.98 11.68 28.90
N ARG A 104 -39.98 11.72 28.03
CA ARG A 104 -38.57 11.46 28.38
C ARG A 104 -37.99 12.70 29.07
N PRO A 105 -37.47 12.59 30.31
CA PRO A 105 -36.87 13.75 30.98
C PRO A 105 -35.66 14.23 30.18
N VAL A 106 -35.67 15.53 29.84
CA VAL A 106 -34.54 16.23 29.23
C VAL A 106 -33.39 16.19 30.23
N ALA A 107 -32.34 15.44 29.92
CA ALA A 107 -31.07 15.54 30.62
C ALA A 107 -30.53 16.97 30.44
N GLN A 108 -30.20 17.64 31.54
CA GLN A 108 -29.53 18.93 31.52
C GLN A 108 -28.28 18.87 30.64
N PRO A 109 -27.96 19.91 29.86
CA PRO A 109 -26.75 19.95 29.07
C PRO A 109 -25.57 20.03 30.03
N ALA A 110 -24.90 18.90 30.26
CA ALA A 110 -23.54 18.91 30.73
C ALA A 110 -22.72 19.68 29.70
N ALA A 111 -21.99 20.68 30.17
CA ALA A 111 -21.15 21.55 29.34
C ALA A 111 -20.35 20.70 28.34
N GLU A 112 -20.68 20.86 27.06
CA GLU A 112 -19.94 20.25 25.96
C GLU A 112 -18.50 20.79 26.03
N PRO A 113 -17.46 19.94 26.00
CA PRO A 113 -16.14 20.45 25.66
C PRO A 113 -16.26 20.95 24.22
N ALA A 114 -16.23 22.28 24.08
CA ALA A 114 -16.29 22.95 22.80
C ALA A 114 -15.40 22.20 21.80
N THR A 115 -16.00 21.70 20.72
CA THR A 115 -15.26 21.15 19.60
C THR A 115 -14.42 22.27 19.02
N VAL A 116 -13.18 22.38 19.51
CA VAL A 116 -12.15 23.22 18.93
C VAL A 116 -11.85 22.59 17.58
N VAL A 117 -12.50 23.11 16.53
CA VAL A 117 -12.10 22.87 15.15
C VAL A 117 -10.67 23.38 15.05
N ARG A 118 -9.70 22.46 15.19
CA ARG A 118 -8.34 22.78 14.80
C ARG A 118 -8.37 23.03 13.31
N ALA A 119 -8.00 24.24 12.91
CA ALA A 119 -7.68 24.53 11.53
C ALA A 119 -6.70 23.45 11.05
N PHE A 120 -7.07 22.79 9.95
CA PHE A 120 -6.25 21.79 9.32
C PHE A 120 -4.90 22.43 8.98
N ASN A 121 -3.85 22.00 9.69
CA ASN A 121 -2.48 22.38 9.41
C ASN A 121 -1.87 21.24 8.59
N PRO A 122 -1.90 21.31 7.25
CA PRO A 122 -1.32 20.26 6.43
C PRO A 122 0.15 20.07 6.83
N PRO A 123 0.64 18.82 6.91
CA PRO A 123 2.07 18.59 7.11
C PRO A 123 2.79 19.33 5.98
N ARG A 124 3.64 20.31 6.35
CA ARG A 124 4.49 20.99 5.37
C ARG A 124 5.29 19.91 4.68
N ILE A 125 5.03 19.74 3.39
CA ILE A 125 5.82 18.85 2.53
C ILE A 125 7.26 19.35 2.63
N GLU A 126 8.10 18.55 3.25
CA GLU A 126 9.52 18.84 3.42
C GLU A 126 10.17 18.80 2.04
N THR A 127 10.27 19.96 1.39
CA THR A 127 11.16 20.10 0.24
C THR A 127 12.60 19.93 0.72
N ALA A 128 13.46 19.38 -0.15
CA ALA A 128 14.85 19.02 0.14
C ALA A 128 15.67 20.13 0.83
N ASP A 129 15.28 21.39 0.62
CA ASP A 129 15.91 22.57 1.22
C ASP A 129 15.76 22.67 2.74
N TYR A 130 14.68 22.11 3.32
CA TYR A 130 14.46 22.12 4.77
C TYR A 130 15.32 21.06 5.48
N ALA A 131 15.46 19.88 4.88
CA ALA A 131 16.28 18.79 5.40
C ALA A 131 17.77 19.17 5.47
N LEU A 132 18.27 19.95 4.50
CA LEU A 132 19.64 20.47 4.51
C LEU A 132 19.87 21.43 5.69
N ARG A 133 18.94 22.36 5.92
CA ARG A 133 19.08 23.38 6.97
C ARG A 133 18.99 22.79 8.39
N SER A 134 18.16 21.76 8.56
CA SER A 134 18.03 21.02 9.83
C SER A 134 19.29 20.17 10.11
N ARG A 135 19.87 19.54 9.09
CA ARG A 135 21.15 18.81 9.19
C ARG A 135 22.30 19.69 9.65
N ASP A 136 22.42 20.90 9.08
CA ASP A 136 23.49 21.83 9.48
C ASP A 136 23.39 22.28 10.94
N GLY A 137 22.16 22.46 11.45
CA GLY A 137 21.92 22.77 12.86
C GLY A 137 22.32 21.64 13.80
N VAL A 138 21.97 20.41 13.46
CA VAL A 138 22.31 19.20 14.25
C VAL A 138 23.81 18.92 14.22
N LEU A 139 24.47 19.10 13.08
CA LEU A 139 25.93 18.92 12.95
C LEU A 139 26.73 19.97 13.72
N ARG A 140 26.28 21.24 13.77
CA ARG A 140 26.90 22.26 14.62
C ARG A 140 26.72 21.97 16.11
N ALA A 141 25.54 21.52 16.53
CA ALA A 141 25.29 21.15 17.93
C ALA A 141 26.14 19.94 18.37
N ALA A 142 26.26 18.93 17.50
CA ALA A 142 27.12 17.77 17.73
C ALA A 142 28.61 18.14 17.75
N ALA A 143 29.06 19.10 16.92
CA ALA A 143 30.44 19.59 16.94
C ALA A 143 30.75 20.37 18.22
N ALA A 144 29.82 21.20 18.72
CA ALA A 144 29.97 21.91 19.98
C ALA A 144 30.03 20.96 21.19
N ALA A 145 29.28 19.85 21.16
CA ALA A 145 29.32 18.83 22.21
C ALA A 145 30.62 18.00 22.21
N GLN A 146 31.23 17.79 21.05
CA GLN A 146 32.48 17.02 20.92
C GLN A 146 33.72 17.79 21.41
N THR A 147 33.72 19.12 21.39
CA THR A 147 34.82 19.92 21.97
C THR A 147 34.86 19.90 23.49
N ALA A 148 33.74 19.58 24.17
CA ALA A 148 33.65 19.56 25.63
C ALA A 148 34.09 18.22 26.28
N ALA A 149 34.24 17.15 25.51
CA ALA A 149 34.56 15.81 26.02
C ALA A 149 35.93 15.33 25.51
N ARG A 150 37.00 15.76 26.19
CA ARG A 150 38.35 15.22 26.01
C ARG A 150 38.64 14.19 27.11
N PRO A 151 38.70 12.87 26.83
CA PRO A 151 39.27 11.93 27.77
C PRO A 151 40.81 11.89 27.64
N ALA A 152 41.49 11.75 28.78
CA ALA A 152 42.94 11.60 28.87
C ALA A 152 43.40 10.21 28.37
N PRO A 153 44.65 10.06 27.87
CA PRO A 153 45.12 8.79 27.33
C PRO A 153 45.59 7.84 28.44
N SER A 154 45.08 6.61 28.41
CA SER A 154 45.54 5.49 29.25
C SER A 154 46.25 4.46 28.38
N GLY A 155 47.55 4.24 28.67
CA GLY A 155 48.42 3.05 28.47
C GLY A 155 48.29 2.10 27.26
N PRO A 156 49.42 1.57 26.72
CA PRO A 156 49.39 0.67 25.58
C PRO A 156 48.96 -0.75 25.99
N ALA A 157 47.83 -1.22 25.45
CA ALA A 157 47.44 -2.63 25.53
C ALA A 157 48.05 -3.39 24.34
N VAL A 158 48.88 -4.37 24.65
CA VAL A 158 49.50 -5.30 23.70
C VAL A 158 48.42 -6.21 23.11
N PHE A 159 48.29 -6.21 21.79
CA PHE A 159 47.33 -7.00 21.03
C PHE A 159 47.82 -8.45 20.88
N SER A 160 47.12 -9.40 21.49
CA SER A 160 47.27 -10.83 21.19
C SER A 160 46.29 -11.22 20.08
N GLY A 161 46.81 -11.31 18.86
CA GLY A 161 46.03 -11.66 17.68
C GLY A 161 45.85 -13.17 17.53
N ARG A 162 44.69 -13.70 17.96
CA ARG A 162 44.11 -14.91 17.31
C ARG A 162 42.60 -15.13 17.50
N ALA A 163 41.91 -14.41 18.39
CA ALA A 163 40.46 -14.58 18.61
C ALA A 163 39.56 -13.55 17.88
N ALA A 164 40.13 -12.49 17.28
CA ALA A 164 39.35 -11.39 16.71
C ALA A 164 38.74 -11.65 15.31
N ARG A 165 39.00 -12.82 14.71
CA ARG A 165 38.51 -13.14 13.35
C ARG A 165 37.10 -13.74 13.33
N SER A 166 36.68 -14.44 14.38
CA SER A 166 35.34 -15.03 14.48
C SER A 166 34.28 -14.00 14.89
N ASP A 167 34.59 -13.11 15.83
CA ASP A 167 33.63 -12.10 16.31
C ASP A 167 33.33 -11.03 15.25
N ALA A 168 34.30 -10.73 14.38
CA ALA A 168 34.14 -9.76 13.30
C ALA A 168 33.19 -10.25 12.18
N ASP A 169 33.22 -11.55 11.88
CA ASP A 169 32.34 -12.17 10.88
C ASP A 169 30.90 -12.27 11.42
N GLU A 170 30.73 -12.55 12.72
CA GLU A 170 29.43 -12.64 13.37
C GLU A 170 28.76 -11.26 13.51
N PHE A 171 29.50 -10.22 13.91
CA PHE A 171 29.01 -8.82 13.93
C PHE A 171 28.63 -8.31 12.53
N GLY A 172 29.41 -8.67 11.50
CA GLY A 172 29.10 -8.33 10.11
C GLY A 172 27.80 -8.98 9.65
N SER A 173 27.61 -10.27 9.98
CA SER A 173 26.39 -11.01 9.63
C SER A 173 25.15 -10.47 10.36
N ALA A 174 25.27 -10.11 11.64
CA ALA A 174 24.18 -9.51 12.42
C ALA A 174 23.77 -8.14 11.87
N ARG A 175 24.74 -7.30 11.51
CA ARG A 175 24.48 -5.99 10.91
C ARG A 175 23.85 -6.10 9.52
N VAL A 176 24.30 -7.05 8.70
CA VAL A 176 23.71 -7.34 7.38
C VAL A 176 22.27 -7.82 7.53
N ARG A 177 21.99 -8.67 8.52
CA ARG A 177 20.63 -9.13 8.82
C ARG A 177 19.72 -7.99 9.27
N GLU A 178 20.20 -7.10 10.15
CA GLU A 178 19.45 -5.91 10.58
C GLU A 178 19.13 -4.96 9.40
N LEU A 179 20.11 -4.76 8.49
CA LEU A 179 19.92 -4.00 7.26
C LEU A 179 18.90 -4.65 6.31
N GLN A 180 18.89 -5.98 6.23
CA GLN A 180 17.90 -6.72 5.45
C GLN A 180 16.51 -6.63 6.07
N GLU A 181 16.39 -6.78 7.39
CA GLU A 181 15.13 -6.64 8.12
C GLU A 181 14.55 -5.22 7.96
N THR A 182 15.37 -4.19 8.09
CA THR A 182 14.93 -2.80 7.86
C THR A 182 14.53 -2.56 6.40
N ASN A 183 15.26 -3.08 5.42
CA ASN A 183 14.89 -2.95 4.00
C ASN A 183 13.55 -3.64 3.71
N THR A 184 13.34 -4.87 4.20
CA THR A 184 12.06 -5.58 4.02
C THR A 184 10.89 -4.83 4.67
N ARG A 185 11.11 -4.20 5.85
CA ARG A 185 10.13 -3.34 6.49
C ARG A 185 9.81 -2.11 5.65
N LEU A 186 10.81 -1.40 5.14
CA LEU A 186 10.61 -0.25 4.26
C LEU A 186 9.85 -0.63 2.98
N MET A 187 10.16 -1.79 2.38
CA MET A 187 9.45 -2.28 1.20
C MET A 187 7.97 -2.59 1.50
N ALA A 188 7.66 -3.13 2.67
CA ALA A 188 6.29 -3.35 3.12
C ALA A 188 5.53 -2.02 3.30
N GLU A 189 6.16 -1.02 3.93
CA GLU A 189 5.60 0.32 4.08
C GLU A 189 5.35 0.99 2.72
N LEU A 190 6.31 0.94 1.79
CA LEU A 190 6.17 1.49 0.44
C LEU A 190 5.03 0.81 -0.34
N THR A 191 4.90 -0.51 -0.21
CA THR A 191 3.79 -1.26 -0.82
C THR A 191 2.45 -0.86 -0.20
N GLY A 192 2.42 -0.61 1.12
CA GLY A 192 1.25 -0.10 1.83
C GLY A 192 0.83 1.29 1.37
N ILE A 193 1.79 2.22 1.27
CA ILE A 193 1.57 3.59 0.77
C ILE A 193 1.07 3.54 -0.68
N ARG A 194 1.73 2.76 -1.54
CA ARG A 194 1.30 2.57 -2.93
C ARG A 194 -0.13 2.06 -3.02
N GLY A 195 -0.47 1.01 -2.26
CA GLY A 195 -1.82 0.46 -2.26
C GLY A 195 -2.87 1.45 -1.77
N MET A 196 -2.53 2.29 -0.78
CA MET A 196 -3.41 3.36 -0.32
C MET A 196 -3.63 4.41 -1.42
N ILE A 197 -2.57 4.86 -2.08
CA ILE A 197 -2.66 5.81 -3.19
C ILE A 197 -3.49 5.23 -4.34
N GLU A 198 -3.25 3.98 -4.73
CA GLU A 198 -4.02 3.30 -5.78
C GLU A 198 -5.52 3.23 -5.42
N ARG A 199 -5.87 2.92 -4.17
CA ARG A 199 -7.27 2.93 -3.71
C ARG A 199 -7.89 4.33 -3.73
N GLN A 200 -7.15 5.35 -3.28
CA GLN A 200 -7.63 6.73 -3.28
C GLN A 200 -7.80 7.27 -4.71
N LEU A 201 -6.85 6.97 -5.61
CA LEU A 201 -6.94 7.34 -7.03
C LEU A 201 -8.09 6.61 -7.74
N ALA A 202 -8.27 5.31 -7.48
CA ALA A 202 -9.41 4.56 -8.02
C ALA A 202 -10.75 5.11 -7.50
N GLY A 203 -10.81 5.46 -6.21
CA GLY A 203 -11.99 6.10 -5.61
C GLY A 203 -12.27 7.48 -6.20
N PHE A 204 -11.24 8.28 -6.45
CA PHE A 204 -11.38 9.59 -7.08
C PHE A 204 -11.84 9.47 -8.54
N ALA A 205 -11.22 8.59 -9.34
CA ALA A 205 -11.61 8.35 -10.71
C ALA A 205 -13.07 7.89 -10.80
N TRP A 206 -13.50 6.98 -9.92
CA TRP A 206 -14.89 6.54 -9.86
C TRP A 206 -15.86 7.65 -9.41
N GLY A 207 -15.43 8.47 -8.45
CA GLY A 207 -16.17 9.63 -7.99
C GLY A 207 -16.35 10.69 -9.08
N GLU A 208 -15.29 10.96 -9.85
CA GLU A 208 -15.31 11.91 -10.97
C GLU A 208 -16.21 11.41 -12.10
N THR A 209 -16.12 10.13 -12.49
CA THR A 209 -17.04 9.54 -13.48
C THR A 209 -18.51 9.67 -13.04
N ARG A 210 -18.81 9.48 -11.74
CA ARG A 210 -20.16 9.68 -11.21
C ARG A 210 -20.63 11.14 -11.25
N ARG A 211 -19.73 12.10 -11.18
CA ARG A 211 -20.04 13.54 -11.25
C ARG A 211 -20.24 13.99 -12.70
N GLN A 212 -19.36 13.56 -13.60
CA GLN A 212 -19.40 13.94 -15.02
C GLN A 212 -20.56 13.27 -15.76
N ALA A 213 -20.84 12.00 -15.46
CA ALA A 213 -21.86 11.22 -16.16
C ALA A 213 -22.73 10.43 -15.15
N PRO A 214 -23.63 11.10 -14.40
CA PRO A 214 -24.41 10.47 -13.34
C PRO A 214 -25.36 9.38 -13.86
N ALA A 215 -26.01 9.60 -15.01
CA ALA A 215 -26.92 8.62 -15.60
C ALA A 215 -26.18 7.37 -16.11
N ARG A 216 -25.02 7.56 -16.75
CA ARG A 216 -24.11 6.50 -17.17
C ARG A 216 -23.69 5.60 -16.01
N ALA A 217 -23.28 6.21 -14.89
CA ALA A 217 -22.89 5.49 -13.69
C ALA A 217 -24.06 4.73 -13.03
N ALA A 218 -25.27 5.31 -13.03
CA ALA A 218 -26.47 4.63 -12.54
C ALA A 218 -26.81 3.40 -13.39
N MET A 219 -26.78 3.51 -14.73
CA MET A 219 -27.02 2.38 -15.63
C MET A 219 -25.99 1.25 -15.45
N LEU A 220 -24.71 1.60 -15.25
CA LEU A 220 -23.68 0.60 -14.98
C LEU A 220 -23.96 -0.17 -13.68
N GLY A 221 -24.44 0.51 -12.64
CA GLY A 221 -24.90 -0.13 -11.40
C GLY A 221 -26.09 -1.06 -11.64
N GLU A 222 -27.15 -0.55 -12.28
CA GLU A 222 -28.37 -1.33 -12.59
C GLU A 222 -28.05 -2.59 -13.41
N LEU A 223 -27.16 -2.51 -14.40
CA LEU A 223 -26.74 -3.66 -15.21
C LEU A 223 -25.96 -4.70 -14.40
N LEU A 224 -25.06 -4.26 -13.51
CA LEU A 224 -24.31 -5.18 -12.65
C LEU A 224 -25.23 -5.89 -11.65
N GLU A 225 -26.18 -5.17 -11.06
CA GLU A 225 -27.20 -5.73 -10.16
C GLU A 225 -28.13 -6.71 -10.88
N ALA A 226 -28.46 -6.43 -12.15
CA ALA A 226 -29.22 -7.32 -13.01
C ALA A 226 -28.44 -8.57 -13.47
N GLY A 227 -27.16 -8.71 -13.06
CA GLY A 227 -26.34 -9.89 -13.33
C GLY A 227 -25.54 -9.84 -14.64
N PHE A 228 -25.47 -8.68 -15.32
CA PHE A 228 -24.58 -8.53 -16.47
C PHE A 228 -23.12 -8.53 -16.01
N SER A 229 -22.24 -9.14 -16.83
CA SER A 229 -20.81 -9.10 -16.55
C SER A 229 -20.27 -7.67 -16.64
N ALA A 230 -19.24 -7.35 -15.84
CA ALA A 230 -18.63 -6.01 -15.86
C ALA A 230 -18.07 -5.61 -17.23
N ALA A 231 -17.66 -6.57 -18.06
CA ALA A 231 -17.21 -6.30 -19.43
C ALA A 231 -18.37 -5.84 -20.32
N ILE A 232 -19.50 -6.56 -20.29
CA ILE A 232 -20.67 -6.24 -21.11
C ILE A 232 -21.34 -4.95 -20.60
N ALA A 233 -21.48 -4.80 -19.28
CA ALA A 233 -22.11 -3.62 -18.70
C ALA A 233 -21.36 -2.33 -19.07
N ARG A 234 -20.02 -2.34 -19.05
CA ARG A 234 -19.21 -1.21 -19.52
C ARG A 234 -19.41 -0.93 -21.01
N LYS A 235 -19.43 -1.97 -21.86
CA LYS A 235 -19.64 -1.84 -23.31
C LYS A 235 -21.03 -1.26 -23.64
N LEU A 236 -22.07 -1.68 -22.93
CA LEU A 236 -23.43 -1.17 -23.12
C LEU A 236 -23.55 0.31 -22.75
N VAL A 237 -22.91 0.70 -21.65
CA VAL A 237 -22.98 2.04 -21.08
C VAL A 237 -22.11 3.06 -21.85
N GLU A 238 -21.20 2.60 -22.70
CA GLU A 238 -20.40 3.44 -23.61
C GLU A 238 -21.25 4.20 -24.64
N ALA A 239 -22.44 3.69 -24.95
CA ALA A 239 -23.40 4.37 -25.84
C ALA A 239 -24.16 5.54 -25.17
N VAL A 240 -24.07 5.69 -23.84
CA VAL A 240 -24.76 6.74 -23.08
C VAL A 240 -23.94 8.03 -23.15
N HIS A 241 -24.53 9.15 -23.55
CA HIS A 241 -23.87 10.47 -23.55
C HIS A 241 -23.59 10.95 -22.12
N GLU A 242 -22.61 11.83 -21.93
CA GLU A 242 -22.20 12.31 -20.60
C GLU A 242 -23.30 13.16 -19.94
N ASP A 243 -23.93 14.04 -20.72
CA ASP A 243 -25.06 14.88 -20.29
C ASP A 243 -26.44 14.19 -20.38
N ALA A 244 -26.49 12.87 -20.65
CA ALA A 244 -27.75 12.16 -20.84
C ALA A 244 -28.57 12.09 -19.54
N ASP A 245 -29.88 12.29 -19.65
CA ASP A 245 -30.81 12.03 -18.56
C ASP A 245 -31.07 10.52 -18.38
N ARG A 246 -31.68 10.12 -17.25
CA ARG A 246 -31.92 8.70 -16.92
C ARG A 246 -32.73 7.96 -18.00
N ILE A 247 -33.70 8.64 -18.62
CA ILE A 247 -34.55 8.06 -19.67
C ILE A 247 -33.72 7.84 -20.94
N GLU A 248 -33.01 8.86 -21.40
CA GLU A 248 -32.14 8.80 -22.57
C GLU A 248 -31.03 7.75 -22.41
N ALA A 249 -30.45 7.65 -21.21
CA ALA A 249 -29.48 6.63 -20.89
C ALA A 249 -30.06 5.21 -21.00
N ARG A 250 -31.29 5.00 -20.53
CA ARG A 250 -31.98 3.71 -20.62
C ARG A 250 -32.29 3.34 -22.07
N GLU A 251 -32.76 4.29 -22.88
CA GLU A 251 -32.99 4.10 -24.31
C GLU A 251 -31.70 3.80 -25.07
N ALA A 252 -30.62 4.53 -24.79
CA ALA A 252 -29.31 4.32 -25.41
C ALA A 252 -28.72 2.94 -25.09
N VAL A 253 -28.83 2.50 -23.83
CA VAL A 253 -28.42 1.15 -23.40
C VAL A 253 -29.27 0.08 -24.07
N GLY A 254 -30.58 0.25 -24.15
CA GLY A 254 -31.50 -0.67 -24.85
C GLY A 254 -31.14 -0.80 -26.33
N ALA A 255 -30.96 0.32 -27.02
CA ALA A 255 -30.53 0.33 -28.42
C ALA A 255 -29.16 -0.31 -28.63
N ALA A 256 -28.22 -0.14 -27.68
CA ALA A 256 -26.92 -0.81 -27.72
C ALA A 256 -27.03 -2.33 -27.52
N LEU A 257 -27.89 -2.79 -26.61
CA LEU A 257 -28.17 -4.20 -26.40
C LEU A 257 -28.79 -4.83 -27.64
N ASP A 258 -29.78 -4.19 -28.25
CA ASP A 258 -30.43 -4.67 -29.49
C ASP A 258 -29.44 -4.80 -30.65
N ARG A 259 -28.44 -3.90 -30.73
CA ARG A 259 -27.36 -4.00 -31.73
C ARG A 259 -26.45 -5.19 -31.44
N LEU A 260 -26.09 -5.44 -30.17
CA LEU A 260 -25.26 -6.59 -29.79
C LEU A 260 -25.99 -7.91 -30.05
N MET A 261 -27.28 -7.99 -29.72
CA MET A 261 -28.08 -9.19 -29.95
C MET A 261 -28.23 -9.48 -31.45
N ARG A 262 -28.43 -8.45 -32.28
CA ARG A 262 -28.47 -8.60 -33.75
C ARG A 262 -27.14 -8.99 -34.36
N ALA A 263 -26.01 -8.61 -33.76
CA ALA A 263 -24.69 -8.99 -34.25
C ALA A 263 -24.30 -10.45 -33.92
N CYS A 264 -25.03 -11.09 -33.00
CA CYS A 264 -24.79 -12.47 -32.58
C CYS A 264 -25.79 -13.48 -33.20
N ALA A 265 -26.80 -13.01 -33.92
CA ALA A 265 -27.82 -13.82 -34.61
C ALA A 265 -27.46 -14.02 -36.09
#